data_AF-W2HJE6-F1
#
_entry.id   AF-W2HJE6-F1
#
_cell.length_a   1.000
_cell.length_b   1.000
_cell.length_c   1.000
_cell.angle_alpha   90.00
_cell.angle_beta   90.00
_cell.angle_gamma   90.00
#
_symmetry.space_group_name_H-M   'P 1'
#
loop_
_entity.id
_entity.type
_entity.pdbx_description
1 polymer ?
#
loop_
_entity_poly.entity_id
_entity_poly.type
_entity_poly.pdbx_seq_one_letter_code
_entity_poly.pdbx_strand_id
1 'polypeptide(L)'
;MDAATRLADAHPAFAANKEVEQALWKPCFYRRIEDFRRRIRKYATAAQTDRNVREHFARVSSEFQQFLTESAAFYAHLRDVFASWLQTSQDDIDAIVRCRQSLHHCYVFLGDLARYRELHSQKAKKNFAAAEALYHRALAVLPENGNPHNQLAVLATYVEAETVAVYRYCRSLLTSQPFTTAEENLALLFERSRQRPLAAPITFTSSSPSSKEKSAFLKSYLHRLTRMHGILFALSSPRGSPTASRSNSESSMPVYPRDMEAVLFKDMRTLLHAGVIGDALLLKIVVTNIFCIIRASDSRSQSSPLEDALRLSIRTITSVMEFLLDNLDIKPTAAANGKAPKDPALSAFRLVGPVTVFYDYLELHPDMLEQLEQLLVHRQKKLYSDVATSNQGTGADQFASVFLETLTKLVNHARVRGLYAPLVGGAGRNSDEVPSAISEQQHLLKESLELRGFAPLEQDEVKSTWQDEWALQTSATGANSASQVTPLADAEAAKVRAWKLYHFACYLCNGYEGNPLLFCGASGQFTTSPVVGKENTQQDNGTQQAFASLNLGFLSSESSNQQQTQPLGNGYSVGTGVDEDDDFDDEVIVFQPSPGLRGMSENQSTKLYGIRSSFGFASWWKCLQPSSSESDLTCR
;
A
#
# COMPACT_ATOMS: atom_id res chain seq x y z
N MET A 1 -37.00 -6.80 -9.03
CA MET A 1 -36.01 -7.06 -10.10
C MET A 1 -36.57 -6.57 -11.43
N ASP A 2 -37.62 -7.18 -11.98
CA ASP A 2 -38.17 -6.83 -13.30
C ASP A 2 -38.54 -5.35 -13.52
N ALA A 3 -39.10 -4.68 -12.51
CA ALA A 3 -39.41 -3.25 -12.61
C ALA A 3 -38.14 -2.39 -12.72
N ALA A 4 -37.09 -2.74 -11.97
CA ALA A 4 -35.80 -2.06 -12.01
C ALA A 4 -35.06 -2.34 -13.33
N THR A 5 -35.10 -3.58 -13.82
CA THR A 5 -34.56 -3.95 -15.14
C THR A 5 -35.20 -3.11 -16.24
N ARG A 6 -36.53 -3.06 -16.32
CA ARG A 6 -37.24 -2.26 -17.32
C ARG A 6 -36.91 -0.76 -17.23
N LEU A 7 -36.77 -0.23 -16.02
CA LEU A 7 -36.41 1.16 -15.80
C LEU A 7 -34.99 1.47 -16.29
N ALA A 8 -34.02 0.61 -15.93
CA ALA A 8 -32.64 0.77 -16.36
C ALA A 8 -32.51 0.63 -17.88
N ASP A 9 -33.18 -0.34 -18.50
CA ASP A 9 -33.15 -0.53 -19.96
C ASP A 9 -33.70 0.68 -20.73
N ALA A 10 -34.81 1.25 -20.26
CA ALA A 10 -35.46 2.38 -20.92
C ALA A 10 -34.75 3.71 -20.64
N HIS A 11 -34.27 3.90 -19.41
CA HIS A 11 -33.75 5.17 -18.93
C HIS A 11 -32.52 4.99 -18.00
N PRO A 12 -31.34 4.58 -18.52
CA PRO A 12 -30.16 4.30 -17.70
C PRO A 12 -29.73 5.49 -16.82
N ALA A 13 -29.66 6.70 -17.38
CA ALA A 13 -29.28 7.91 -16.64
C ALA A 13 -30.25 8.23 -15.49
N PHE A 14 -31.55 8.03 -15.71
CA PHE A 14 -32.55 8.23 -14.67
C PHE A 14 -32.47 7.13 -13.60
N ALA A 15 -32.23 5.88 -13.99
CA ALA A 15 -32.04 4.78 -13.05
C ALA A 15 -30.82 5.01 -12.16
N ALA A 16 -29.70 5.48 -12.73
CA ALA A 16 -28.51 5.87 -11.98
C ALA A 16 -28.78 7.05 -11.04
N ASN A 17 -29.52 8.06 -11.49
CA ASN A 17 -29.95 9.18 -10.65
C ASN A 17 -30.90 8.79 -9.50
N LYS A 18 -31.53 7.62 -9.59
CA LYS A 18 -32.33 7.03 -8.50
C LYS A 18 -31.58 5.92 -7.76
N GLU A 19 -30.32 5.70 -8.10
CA GLU A 19 -29.43 4.69 -7.52
C GLU A 19 -30.14 3.33 -7.35
N VAL A 20 -30.86 2.90 -8.38
CA VAL A 20 -31.78 1.76 -8.30
C VAL A 20 -31.05 0.48 -7.85
N GLU A 21 -29.81 0.29 -8.30
CA GLU A 21 -28.92 -0.79 -7.90
C GLU A 21 -28.60 -0.78 -6.40
N GLN A 22 -28.33 0.40 -5.84
CA GLN A 22 -27.99 0.63 -4.44
C GLN A 22 -29.24 0.47 -3.56
N ALA A 23 -30.35 1.12 -3.93
CA ALA A 23 -31.61 1.11 -3.21
C ALA A 23 -32.19 -0.31 -3.02
N LEU A 24 -31.89 -1.22 -3.95
CA LEU A 24 -32.35 -2.61 -3.88
C LEU A 24 -31.41 -3.52 -3.07
N TRP A 25 -30.13 -3.19 -2.94
CA TRP A 25 -29.12 -4.09 -2.36
C TRP A 25 -29.49 -4.54 -0.94
N LYS A 26 -29.63 -3.60 -0.01
CA LYS A 26 -29.92 -3.88 1.40
C LYS A 26 -31.26 -4.61 1.61
N PRO A 27 -32.41 -4.11 1.10
CA PRO A 27 -33.71 -4.72 1.37
C PRO A 27 -33.95 -6.04 0.62
N CYS A 28 -33.50 -6.15 -0.63
CA CYS A 28 -33.86 -7.29 -1.48
C CYS A 28 -32.80 -8.39 -1.48
N PHE A 29 -31.52 -8.04 -1.35
CA PHE A 29 -30.41 -8.97 -1.53
C PHE A 29 -29.68 -9.26 -0.22
N TYR A 30 -29.04 -8.25 0.38
CA TYR A 30 -28.20 -8.43 1.56
C TYR A 30 -28.94 -9.04 2.75
N ARG A 31 -30.13 -8.51 3.10
CA ARG A 31 -30.95 -9.10 4.19
C ARG A 31 -31.30 -10.58 3.92
N ARG A 32 -31.58 -10.94 2.67
CA ARG A 32 -31.88 -12.33 2.28
C ARG A 32 -30.64 -13.21 2.37
N ILE A 33 -29.48 -12.71 1.95
CA ILE A 33 -28.18 -13.39 2.12
C ILE A 33 -27.94 -13.69 3.60
N GLU A 34 -28.10 -12.70 4.48
CA GLU A 34 -27.90 -12.89 5.93
C GLU A 34 -28.88 -13.90 6.54
N ASP A 35 -30.14 -13.90 6.08
CA ASP A 35 -31.11 -14.91 6.49
C ASP A 35 -30.68 -16.33 6.08
N PHE A 36 -30.21 -16.52 4.85
CA PHE A 36 -29.65 -17.80 4.41
C PHE A 36 -28.43 -18.19 5.22
N ARG A 37 -27.47 -17.27 5.43
CA ARG A 37 -26.26 -17.51 6.24
C ARG A 37 -26.62 -17.95 7.66
N ARG A 38 -27.59 -17.28 8.30
CA ARG A 38 -28.07 -17.61 9.65
C ARG A 38 -28.65 -19.03 9.71
N ARG A 39 -29.51 -19.40 8.73
CA ARG A 39 -30.10 -20.74 8.64
C ARG A 39 -29.03 -21.81 8.41
N ILE A 40 -28.12 -21.59 7.47
CA ILE A 40 -27.03 -22.52 7.15
C ILE A 40 -26.16 -22.76 8.39
N ARG A 41 -25.76 -21.72 9.13
CA ARG A 41 -24.99 -21.87 10.37
C ARG A 41 -25.74 -22.71 11.42
N LYS A 42 -27.04 -22.46 11.59
CA LYS A 42 -27.90 -23.20 12.53
C LYS A 42 -27.96 -24.70 12.20
N TYR A 43 -28.16 -25.03 10.93
CA TYR A 43 -28.32 -26.42 10.51
C TYR A 43 -26.98 -27.17 10.32
N ALA A 44 -25.87 -26.47 10.05
CA ALA A 44 -24.55 -27.10 9.89
C ALA A 44 -24.13 -27.89 11.15
N THR A 45 -24.37 -27.33 12.34
CA THR A 45 -24.06 -28.00 13.61
C THR A 45 -24.98 -29.20 13.87
N ALA A 46 -26.26 -29.09 13.52
CA ALA A 46 -27.28 -30.11 13.77
C ALA A 46 -27.31 -31.24 12.71
N ALA A 47 -26.77 -31.01 11.51
CA ALA A 47 -26.75 -31.98 10.39
C ALA A 47 -25.78 -33.16 10.60
N GLN A 48 -24.93 -33.09 11.63
CA GLN A 48 -23.98 -34.16 11.95
C GLN A 48 -24.67 -35.40 12.53
N THR A 49 -25.80 -35.23 13.22
CA THR A 49 -26.45 -36.30 13.98
C THR A 49 -27.76 -36.80 13.36
N ASP A 50 -28.48 -35.98 12.59
CA ASP A 50 -29.79 -36.32 12.01
C ASP A 50 -29.81 -36.23 10.48
N ARG A 51 -30.25 -37.31 9.82
CA ARG A 51 -30.39 -37.41 8.37
C ARG A 51 -31.38 -36.39 7.79
N ASN A 52 -32.53 -36.18 8.44
CA ASN A 52 -33.55 -35.24 7.98
C ASN A 52 -33.03 -33.80 8.03
N VAL A 53 -32.23 -33.48 9.06
CA VAL A 53 -31.58 -32.17 9.20
C VAL A 53 -30.50 -31.99 8.12
N ARG A 54 -29.77 -33.04 7.76
CA ARG A 54 -28.79 -33.02 6.67
C ARG A 54 -29.44 -32.77 5.31
N GLU A 55 -30.55 -33.45 5.02
CA GLU A 55 -31.31 -33.25 3.79
C GLU A 55 -31.89 -31.82 3.72
N HIS A 56 -32.42 -31.31 4.84
CA HIS A 56 -32.87 -29.92 4.93
C HIS A 56 -31.73 -28.91 4.72
N PHE A 57 -30.56 -29.15 5.35
CA PHE A 57 -29.36 -28.33 5.16
C PHE A 57 -28.91 -28.29 3.70
N ALA A 58 -28.92 -29.43 3.01
CA ALA A 58 -28.57 -29.52 1.60
C ALA A 58 -29.55 -28.72 0.72
N ARG A 59 -30.87 -28.81 1.01
CA ARG A 59 -31.90 -28.04 0.29
C ARG A 59 -31.71 -26.54 0.48
N VAL A 60 -31.59 -26.07 1.73
CA VAL A 60 -31.35 -24.63 2.03
C VAL A 60 -30.06 -24.13 1.38
N SER A 61 -29.00 -24.94 1.36
CA SER A 61 -27.75 -24.59 0.68
C SER A 61 -27.94 -24.45 -0.84
N SER A 62 -28.72 -25.34 -1.45
CA SER A 62 -29.05 -25.28 -2.88
C SER A 62 -29.91 -24.06 -3.21
N GLU A 63 -30.95 -23.76 -2.41
CA GLU A 63 -31.79 -22.57 -2.55
C GLU A 63 -30.94 -21.29 -2.47
N PHE A 64 -29.97 -21.25 -1.54
CA PHE A 64 -29.08 -20.10 -1.43
C PHE A 64 -28.18 -19.93 -2.64
N GLN A 65 -27.60 -21.01 -3.18
CA GLN A 65 -26.77 -20.96 -4.39
C GLN A 65 -27.59 -20.50 -5.62
N GLN A 66 -28.84 -20.94 -5.73
CA GLN A 66 -29.76 -20.47 -6.78
C GLN A 66 -30.03 -18.97 -6.63
N PHE A 67 -30.38 -18.52 -5.42
CA PHE A 67 -30.61 -17.10 -5.13
C PHE A 67 -29.40 -16.22 -5.49
N LEU A 68 -28.18 -16.64 -5.12
CA LEU A 68 -26.96 -15.93 -5.48
C LEU A 68 -26.74 -15.86 -7.00
N THR A 69 -27.10 -16.92 -7.72
CA THR A 69 -26.96 -17.00 -9.19
C THR A 69 -27.93 -16.04 -9.88
N GLU A 70 -29.19 -16.03 -9.47
CA GLU A 70 -30.21 -15.10 -9.99
C GLU A 70 -29.87 -13.64 -9.67
N SER A 71 -29.41 -13.38 -8.45
CA SER A 71 -28.96 -12.05 -8.03
C SER A 71 -27.76 -11.57 -8.84
N ALA A 72 -26.81 -12.47 -9.12
CA ALA A 72 -25.64 -12.13 -9.95
C ALA A 72 -26.04 -11.85 -11.40
N ALA A 73 -27.01 -12.59 -11.96
CA ALA A 73 -27.53 -12.30 -13.29
C ALA A 73 -28.20 -10.91 -13.34
N PHE A 74 -28.98 -10.55 -12.32
CA PHE A 74 -29.61 -9.23 -12.21
C PHE A 74 -28.58 -8.08 -12.18
N TYR A 75 -27.57 -8.14 -11.30
CA TYR A 75 -26.55 -7.09 -11.23
C TYR A 75 -25.60 -7.08 -12.44
N ALA A 76 -25.38 -8.23 -13.09
CA ALA A 76 -24.63 -8.28 -14.35
C ALA A 76 -25.38 -7.57 -15.47
N HIS A 77 -26.70 -7.71 -15.53
CA HIS A 77 -27.54 -6.98 -16.47
C HIS A 77 -27.45 -5.47 -16.24
N LEU A 78 -27.63 -4.99 -14.99
CA LEU A 78 -27.51 -3.56 -14.68
C LEU A 78 -26.11 -3.00 -15.02
N ARG A 79 -25.05 -3.76 -14.69
CA ARG A 79 -23.67 -3.41 -15.10
C ARG A 79 -23.58 -3.19 -16.61
N ASP A 80 -24.13 -4.11 -17.40
CA ASP A 80 -24.04 -4.04 -18.87
C ASP A 80 -24.83 -2.84 -19.44
N VAL A 81 -26.00 -2.53 -18.85
CA VAL A 81 -26.79 -1.35 -19.19
C VAL A 81 -26.02 -0.06 -18.92
N PHE A 82 -25.47 0.12 -17.71
CA PHE A 82 -24.71 1.32 -17.36
C PHE A 82 -23.42 1.44 -18.18
N ALA A 83 -22.68 0.34 -18.37
CA ALA A 83 -21.48 0.34 -19.19
C ALA A 83 -21.77 0.70 -20.65
N SER A 84 -22.84 0.16 -21.23
CA SER A 84 -23.25 0.50 -22.61
C SER A 84 -23.67 1.97 -22.72
N TRP A 85 -24.42 2.50 -21.75
CA TRP A 85 -24.87 3.89 -21.78
C TRP A 85 -23.68 4.86 -21.75
N LEU A 86 -22.70 4.60 -20.89
CA LEU A 86 -21.49 5.40 -20.74
C LEU A 86 -20.62 5.45 -22.01
N GLN A 87 -20.68 4.42 -22.88
CA GLN A 87 -19.96 4.43 -24.15
C GLN A 87 -20.61 5.31 -25.21
N THR A 88 -21.91 5.55 -25.09
CA THR A 88 -22.72 6.24 -26.10
C THR A 88 -23.00 7.69 -25.77
N SER A 89 -22.93 8.06 -24.48
CA SER A 89 -23.31 9.38 -23.99
C SER A 89 -22.09 10.25 -23.69
N GLN A 90 -22.02 11.43 -24.30
CA GLN A 90 -20.86 12.34 -24.21
C GLN A 90 -21.19 13.74 -23.67
N ASP A 91 -22.47 14.10 -23.59
CA ASP A 91 -22.86 15.51 -23.42
C ASP A 91 -23.32 15.92 -22.00
N ASP A 92 -23.62 14.95 -21.11
CA ASP A 92 -24.11 15.21 -19.74
C ASP A 92 -23.13 14.66 -18.69
N ILE A 93 -22.24 15.52 -18.20
CA ILE A 93 -21.19 15.17 -17.22
C ILE A 93 -21.79 14.62 -15.93
N ASP A 94 -22.87 15.22 -15.42
CA ASP A 94 -23.47 14.79 -14.16
C ASP A 94 -24.12 13.41 -14.29
N ALA A 95 -24.78 13.14 -15.41
CA ALA A 95 -25.31 11.80 -15.70
C ALA A 95 -24.18 10.78 -15.90
N ILE A 96 -23.06 11.16 -16.53
CA ILE A 96 -21.86 10.32 -16.65
C ILE A 96 -21.30 9.94 -15.28
N VAL A 97 -21.16 10.91 -14.36
CA VAL A 97 -20.67 10.66 -13.00
C VAL A 97 -21.59 9.68 -12.26
N ARG A 98 -22.91 9.90 -12.31
CA ARG A 98 -23.89 9.02 -11.65
C ARG A 98 -23.90 7.61 -12.24
N CYS A 99 -23.91 7.48 -13.56
CA CYS A 99 -23.84 6.16 -14.21
C CYS A 99 -22.53 5.43 -13.91
N ARG A 100 -21.41 6.16 -13.81
CA ARG A 100 -20.11 5.59 -13.39
C ARG A 100 -20.18 5.07 -11.96
N GLN A 101 -20.81 5.80 -11.04
CA GLN A 101 -21.05 5.34 -9.66
C GLN A 101 -21.92 4.07 -9.63
N SER A 102 -23.03 4.04 -10.38
CA SER A 102 -23.89 2.85 -10.45
C SER A 102 -23.17 1.64 -11.07
N LEU A 103 -22.33 1.85 -12.08
CA LEU A 103 -21.47 0.79 -12.63
C LEU A 103 -20.48 0.25 -11.59
N HIS A 104 -19.85 1.14 -10.82
CA HIS A 104 -18.96 0.78 -9.72
C HIS A 104 -19.70 -0.07 -8.66
N HIS A 105 -20.88 0.37 -8.20
CA HIS A 105 -21.70 -0.38 -7.25
C HIS A 105 -22.06 -1.77 -7.78
N CYS A 106 -22.44 -1.89 -9.05
CA CYS A 106 -22.73 -3.19 -9.66
C CYS A 106 -21.52 -4.13 -9.57
N TYR A 107 -20.30 -3.66 -9.82
CA TYR A 107 -19.09 -4.48 -9.67
C TYR A 107 -18.83 -4.91 -8.22
N VAL A 108 -19.03 -4.01 -7.25
CA VAL A 108 -18.90 -4.33 -5.81
C VAL A 108 -19.90 -5.42 -5.42
N PHE A 109 -21.17 -5.26 -5.76
CA PHE A 109 -22.22 -6.23 -5.44
C PHE A 109 -22.01 -7.58 -6.14
N LEU A 110 -21.57 -7.57 -7.40
CA LEU A 110 -21.16 -8.80 -8.09
C LEU A 110 -19.99 -9.48 -7.36
N GLY A 111 -19.02 -8.71 -6.88
CA GLY A 111 -17.91 -9.20 -6.07
C GLY A 111 -18.39 -9.87 -4.78
N ASP A 112 -19.30 -9.23 -4.05
CA ASP A 112 -19.91 -9.76 -2.83
C ASP A 112 -20.69 -11.05 -3.10
N LEU A 113 -21.50 -11.08 -4.16
CA LEU A 113 -22.24 -12.29 -4.57
C LEU A 113 -21.28 -13.43 -4.92
N ALA A 114 -20.19 -13.15 -5.64
CA ALA A 114 -19.15 -14.13 -5.93
C ALA A 114 -18.42 -14.62 -4.66
N ARG A 115 -18.15 -13.71 -3.72
CA ARG A 115 -17.56 -14.00 -2.40
C ARG A 115 -18.46 -14.95 -1.60
N TYR A 116 -19.75 -14.64 -1.45
CA TYR A 116 -20.71 -15.49 -0.74
C TYR A 116 -20.89 -16.85 -1.40
N ARG A 117 -20.96 -16.87 -2.75
CA ARG A 117 -21.07 -18.11 -3.53
C ARG A 117 -19.91 -19.07 -3.23
N GLU A 118 -18.68 -18.56 -3.22
CA GLU A 118 -17.50 -19.36 -2.92
C GLU A 118 -17.42 -19.76 -1.44
N LEU A 119 -17.71 -18.84 -0.52
CA LEU A 119 -17.71 -19.10 0.92
C LEU A 119 -18.65 -20.28 1.27
N HIS A 120 -19.81 -20.34 0.61
CA HIS A 120 -20.83 -21.37 0.81
C HIS A 120 -20.79 -22.50 -0.23
N SER A 121 -19.71 -22.59 -1.02
CA SER A 121 -19.51 -23.72 -1.92
C SER A 121 -19.21 -25.01 -1.13
N GLN A 122 -19.42 -26.18 -1.72
CA GLN A 122 -19.03 -27.46 -1.11
C GLN A 122 -17.53 -27.79 -1.32
N LYS A 123 -16.76 -26.88 -1.94
CA LYS A 123 -15.33 -27.09 -2.19
C LYS A 123 -14.54 -26.96 -0.89
N ALA A 124 -13.62 -27.90 -0.65
CA ALA A 124 -12.70 -27.89 0.48
C ALA A 124 -11.71 -26.72 0.43
N LYS A 125 -11.19 -26.43 -0.78
CA LYS A 125 -10.33 -25.27 -1.03
C LYS A 125 -11.16 -24.17 -1.68
N LYS A 126 -11.24 -23.02 -1.01
CA LYS A 126 -11.92 -21.84 -1.54
C LYS A 126 -11.07 -21.12 -2.59
N ASN A 127 -11.71 -20.65 -3.66
CA ASN A 127 -11.09 -19.84 -4.70
C ASN A 127 -11.86 -18.54 -4.91
N PHE A 128 -11.35 -17.45 -4.32
CA PHE A 128 -11.97 -16.13 -4.39
C PHE A 128 -11.57 -15.28 -5.60
N ALA A 129 -10.85 -15.85 -6.59
CA ALA A 129 -10.35 -15.11 -7.75
C ALA A 129 -11.45 -14.38 -8.54
N ALA A 130 -12.66 -14.95 -8.62
CA ALA A 130 -13.79 -14.31 -9.28
C ALA A 130 -14.25 -13.03 -8.54
N ALA A 131 -14.31 -13.07 -7.20
CA ALA A 131 -14.67 -11.91 -6.39
C ALA A 131 -13.58 -10.84 -6.45
N GLU A 132 -12.31 -11.26 -6.32
CA GLU A 132 -11.14 -10.40 -6.44
C GLU A 132 -11.12 -9.64 -7.78
N ALA A 133 -11.35 -10.33 -8.91
CA ALA A 133 -11.40 -9.70 -10.22
C ALA A 133 -12.52 -8.64 -10.34
N LEU A 134 -13.67 -8.86 -9.69
CA LEU A 134 -14.79 -7.92 -9.70
C LEU A 134 -14.50 -6.68 -8.84
N TYR A 135 -13.88 -6.83 -7.66
CA TYR A 135 -13.44 -5.69 -6.87
C TYR A 135 -12.34 -4.88 -7.58
N HIS A 136 -11.43 -5.53 -8.30
CA HIS A 136 -10.46 -4.83 -9.14
C HIS A 136 -11.11 -4.09 -10.31
N ARG A 137 -12.18 -4.63 -10.91
CA ARG A 137 -12.99 -3.89 -11.90
C ARG A 137 -13.68 -2.68 -11.28
N ALA A 138 -14.16 -2.78 -10.04
CA ALA A 138 -14.73 -1.64 -9.32
C ALA A 138 -13.68 -0.52 -9.09
N LEU A 139 -12.45 -0.87 -8.72
CA LEU A 139 -11.33 0.07 -8.60
C LEU A 139 -10.90 0.68 -9.93
N ALA A 140 -11.06 -0.04 -11.04
CA ALA A 140 -10.77 0.51 -12.37
C ALA A 140 -11.81 1.56 -12.80
N VAL A 141 -13.04 1.49 -12.29
CA VAL A 141 -14.13 2.43 -12.58
C VAL A 141 -14.08 3.66 -11.65
N LEU A 142 -13.79 3.44 -10.36
CA LEU A 142 -13.74 4.50 -9.35
C LEU A 142 -12.64 4.20 -8.33
N PRO A 143 -11.36 4.50 -8.66
CA PRO A 143 -10.23 4.25 -7.78
C PRO A 143 -10.25 5.07 -6.48
N GLU A 144 -10.97 6.18 -6.46
CA GLU A 144 -11.14 7.09 -5.33
C GLU A 144 -11.92 6.47 -4.17
N ASN A 145 -12.70 5.42 -4.42
CA ASN A 145 -13.56 4.81 -3.43
C ASN A 145 -12.84 3.70 -2.64
N GLY A 146 -12.84 3.81 -1.31
CA GLY A 146 -12.15 2.87 -0.43
C GLY A 146 -12.82 1.49 -0.32
N ASN A 147 -14.11 1.36 -0.61
CA ASN A 147 -14.88 0.13 -0.32
C ASN A 147 -14.30 -1.13 -1.01
N PRO A 148 -13.97 -1.13 -2.32
CA PRO A 148 -13.35 -2.30 -2.94
C PRO A 148 -12.03 -2.73 -2.28
N HIS A 149 -11.24 -1.77 -1.75
CA HIS A 149 -10.05 -2.10 -0.98
C HIS A 149 -10.40 -2.80 0.33
N ASN A 150 -11.40 -2.32 1.08
CA ASN A 150 -11.93 -3.04 2.24
C ASN A 150 -12.32 -4.48 1.88
N GLN A 151 -13.11 -4.68 0.81
CA GLN A 151 -13.53 -6.02 0.40
C GLN A 151 -12.36 -6.93 -0.01
N LEU A 152 -11.35 -6.40 -0.69
CA LEU A 152 -10.10 -7.12 -1.00
C LEU A 152 -9.34 -7.50 0.28
N ALA A 153 -9.35 -6.65 1.31
CA ALA A 153 -8.78 -6.97 2.62
C ALA A 153 -9.53 -8.16 3.26
N VAL A 154 -10.86 -8.18 3.18
CA VAL A 154 -11.67 -9.32 3.65
C VAL A 154 -11.25 -10.61 2.96
N LEU A 155 -11.12 -10.62 1.63
CA LEU A 155 -10.65 -11.81 0.90
C LEU A 155 -9.27 -12.27 1.36
N ALA A 156 -8.36 -11.32 1.57
CA ALA A 156 -7.03 -11.61 2.10
C ALA A 156 -7.07 -12.25 3.50
N THR A 157 -8.04 -11.88 4.36
CA THR A 157 -8.22 -12.54 5.66
C THR A 157 -8.66 -14.00 5.55
N TYR A 158 -9.50 -14.35 4.56
CA TYR A 158 -9.97 -15.72 4.34
C TYR A 158 -8.87 -16.69 3.90
N VAL A 159 -7.83 -16.18 3.27
CA VAL A 159 -6.66 -16.95 2.82
C VAL A 159 -5.43 -16.77 3.72
N GLU A 160 -5.62 -16.18 4.91
CA GLU A 160 -4.58 -15.93 5.91
C GLU A 160 -3.40 -15.07 5.39
N ALA A 161 -3.66 -14.19 4.41
CA ALA A 161 -2.70 -13.24 3.85
C ALA A 161 -2.73 -11.91 4.62
N GLU A 162 -2.39 -11.96 5.90
CA GLU A 162 -2.56 -10.86 6.85
C GLU A 162 -1.92 -9.52 6.44
N THR A 163 -0.66 -9.52 5.98
CA THR A 163 0.00 -8.28 5.53
C THR A 163 -0.69 -7.68 4.31
N VAL A 164 -1.28 -8.51 3.44
CA VAL A 164 -2.07 -8.03 2.30
C VAL A 164 -3.38 -7.41 2.79
N ALA A 165 -4.02 -8.00 3.81
CA ALA A 165 -5.21 -7.43 4.43
C ALA A 165 -4.91 -6.07 5.08
N VAL A 166 -3.81 -5.95 5.84
CA VAL A 166 -3.35 -4.67 6.41
C VAL A 166 -3.16 -3.63 5.32
N TYR A 167 -2.39 -3.95 4.28
CA TYR A 167 -2.18 -3.06 3.15
C TYR A 167 -3.51 -2.60 2.51
N ARG A 168 -4.45 -3.52 2.29
CA ARG A 168 -5.74 -3.20 1.67
C ARG A 168 -6.62 -2.35 2.60
N TYR A 169 -6.65 -2.59 3.91
CA TYR A 169 -7.34 -1.70 4.85
C TYR A 169 -6.69 -0.31 4.90
N CYS A 170 -5.36 -0.21 4.92
CA CYS A 170 -4.68 1.09 4.84
C CYS A 170 -5.04 1.82 3.54
N ARG A 171 -5.05 1.12 2.40
CA ARG A 171 -5.49 1.68 1.11
C ARG A 171 -6.94 2.17 1.17
N SER A 172 -7.83 1.41 1.79
CA SER A 172 -9.24 1.77 1.97
C SER A 172 -9.46 3.07 2.76
N LEU A 173 -8.51 3.43 3.63
CA LEU A 173 -8.54 4.66 4.44
C LEU A 173 -7.79 5.83 3.79
N LEU A 174 -6.93 5.55 2.81
CA LEU A 174 -6.08 6.53 2.12
C LEU A 174 -6.50 6.70 0.66
N THR A 175 -7.80 6.76 0.42
CA THR A 175 -8.39 7.24 -0.84
C THR A 175 -9.09 8.58 -0.62
N SER A 176 -9.50 9.26 -1.70
CA SER A 176 -10.24 10.52 -1.59
C SER A 176 -11.70 10.34 -1.12
N GLN A 177 -12.24 9.12 -1.19
CA GLN A 177 -13.49 8.70 -0.54
C GLN A 177 -13.21 7.49 0.39
N PRO A 178 -12.68 7.72 1.60
CA PRO A 178 -12.32 6.65 2.53
C PRO A 178 -13.53 5.80 2.95
N PHE A 179 -13.32 4.49 3.12
CA PHE A 179 -14.32 3.60 3.73
C PHE A 179 -13.98 3.38 5.21
N THR A 180 -14.67 4.11 6.08
CA THR A 180 -14.31 4.29 7.50
C THR A 180 -14.35 3.01 8.32
N THR A 181 -15.18 2.02 7.96
CA THR A 181 -15.25 0.70 8.61
C THR A 181 -13.92 -0.05 8.59
N ALA A 182 -13.06 0.25 7.61
CA ALA A 182 -11.72 -0.33 7.52
C ALA A 182 -10.88 -0.03 8.77
N GLU A 183 -11.14 1.07 9.47
CA GLU A 183 -10.47 1.45 10.73
C GLU A 183 -10.70 0.40 11.83
N GLU A 184 -11.95 0.03 12.08
CA GLU A 184 -12.29 -0.97 13.10
C GLU A 184 -11.82 -2.37 12.69
N ASN A 185 -11.97 -2.72 11.41
CA ASN A 185 -11.48 -4.00 10.88
C ASN A 185 -9.96 -4.13 11.00
N LEU A 186 -9.22 -3.05 10.74
CA LEU A 186 -7.77 -3.01 10.89
C LEU A 186 -7.35 -3.13 12.36
N ALA A 187 -8.04 -2.42 13.27
CA ALA A 187 -7.79 -2.52 14.70
C ALA A 187 -8.00 -3.96 15.22
N LEU A 188 -9.08 -4.63 14.83
CA LEU A 188 -9.35 -6.03 15.16
C LEU A 188 -8.28 -6.98 14.61
N LEU A 189 -7.81 -6.74 13.39
CA LEU A 189 -6.73 -7.52 12.79
C LEU A 189 -5.45 -7.38 13.60
N PHE A 190 -5.05 -6.15 13.95
CA PHE A 190 -3.85 -5.92 14.75
C PHE A 190 -3.95 -6.55 16.14
N GLU A 191 -5.11 -6.50 16.79
CA GLU A 191 -5.31 -7.14 18.09
C GLU A 191 -5.17 -8.67 17.99
N ARG A 192 -5.75 -9.28 16.95
CA ARG A 192 -5.55 -10.71 16.66
C ARG A 192 -4.08 -11.05 16.34
N SER A 193 -3.35 -10.14 15.70
CA SER A 193 -1.92 -10.29 15.42
C SER A 193 -1.06 -10.24 16.69
N ARG A 194 -1.43 -9.35 17.62
CA ARG A 194 -0.79 -9.17 18.92
C ARG A 194 -0.90 -10.42 19.78
N GLN A 195 -2.07 -11.06 19.80
CA GLN A 195 -2.35 -12.27 20.59
C GLN A 195 -1.59 -13.52 20.12
N ARG A 196 -1.18 -13.58 18.84
CA ARG A 196 -0.39 -14.71 18.32
C ARG A 196 1.08 -14.57 18.76
N PRO A 197 1.70 -15.60 19.39
CA PRO A 197 3.10 -15.56 19.78
C PRO A 197 4.03 -15.29 18.60
N LEU A 198 5.11 -14.54 18.83
CA LEU A 198 6.18 -14.42 17.83
C LEU A 198 6.91 -15.74 17.70
N ALA A 199 7.14 -16.16 16.47
CA ALA A 199 8.09 -17.22 16.20
C ALA A 199 9.49 -16.78 16.64
N ALA A 200 10.25 -17.68 17.24
CA ALA A 200 11.67 -17.48 17.53
C ALA A 200 12.42 -17.09 16.25
N PRO A 201 13.50 -16.29 16.34
CA PRO A 201 14.30 -15.93 15.17
C PRO A 201 14.73 -17.19 14.40
N ILE A 202 14.33 -17.27 13.13
CA ILE A 202 14.67 -18.39 12.26
C ILE A 202 15.96 -18.04 11.53
N THR A 203 16.95 -18.91 11.56
CA THR A 203 18.15 -18.81 10.72
C THR A 203 18.06 -19.83 9.60
N PHE A 204 18.52 -19.46 8.40
CA PHE A 204 18.72 -20.46 7.35
C PHE A 204 19.85 -21.40 7.76
N THR A 205 19.55 -22.68 7.88
CA THR A 205 20.49 -23.74 8.29
C THR A 205 21.32 -24.29 7.13
N SER A 206 20.96 -23.91 5.90
CA SER A 206 21.56 -24.38 4.65
C SER A 206 21.90 -23.22 3.73
N SER A 207 22.97 -23.36 2.94
CA SER A 207 23.36 -22.42 1.87
C SER A 207 22.32 -22.33 0.75
N SER A 208 21.44 -23.34 0.61
CA SER A 208 20.32 -23.34 -0.32
C SER A 208 19.01 -23.66 0.43
N PRO A 209 18.32 -22.65 1.01
CA PRO A 209 17.11 -22.89 1.78
C PRO A 209 15.97 -23.37 0.87
N SER A 210 15.24 -24.37 1.35
CA SER A 210 14.06 -24.92 0.68
C SER A 210 12.94 -23.88 0.57
N SER A 211 12.01 -24.06 -0.38
CA SER A 211 10.84 -23.19 -0.52
C SER A 211 10.00 -23.13 0.77
N LYS A 212 9.95 -24.24 1.53
CA LYS A 212 9.25 -24.31 2.82
C LYS A 212 9.93 -23.45 3.88
N GLU A 213 11.26 -23.48 3.97
CA GLU A 213 12.03 -22.63 4.90
C GLU A 213 11.91 -21.15 4.52
N LYS A 214 12.04 -20.80 3.24
CA LYS A 214 11.82 -19.44 2.75
C LYS A 214 10.42 -18.92 3.11
N SER A 215 9.39 -19.75 2.94
CA SER A 215 8.01 -19.40 3.30
C SER A 215 7.83 -19.22 4.81
N ALA A 216 8.37 -20.11 5.63
CA ALA A 216 8.30 -19.99 7.09
C ALA A 216 9.02 -18.73 7.59
N PHE A 217 10.20 -18.44 7.02
CA PHE A 217 10.97 -17.26 7.37
C PHE A 217 10.25 -15.97 6.98
N LEU A 218 9.68 -15.92 5.77
CA LEU A 218 8.85 -14.80 5.33
C LEU A 218 7.65 -14.59 6.25
N LYS A 219 6.92 -15.66 6.63
CA LYS A 219 5.79 -15.55 7.57
C LYS A 219 6.21 -14.97 8.92
N SER A 220 7.38 -15.39 9.43
CA SER A 220 7.93 -14.86 10.68
C SER A 220 8.26 -13.37 10.59
N TYR A 221 8.91 -12.95 9.50
CA TYR A 221 9.21 -11.55 9.21
C TYR A 221 7.93 -10.70 9.08
N LEU A 222 6.95 -11.16 8.29
CA LEU A 222 5.70 -10.44 8.05
C LEU A 222 4.84 -10.31 9.32
N HIS A 223 4.86 -11.32 10.20
CA HIS A 223 4.18 -11.23 11.49
C HIS A 223 4.85 -10.22 12.42
N ARG A 224 6.19 -10.17 12.48
CA ARG A 224 6.91 -9.10 13.19
C ARG A 224 6.57 -7.72 12.64
N LEU A 225 6.62 -7.55 11.31
CA LEU A 225 6.29 -6.29 10.66
C LEU A 225 4.87 -5.84 10.98
N THR A 226 3.88 -6.75 10.86
CA THR A 226 2.48 -6.47 11.17
C THR A 226 2.29 -6.07 12.64
N ARG A 227 3.06 -6.66 13.56
CA ARG A 227 3.08 -6.24 14.97
C ARG A 227 3.66 -4.84 15.16
N MET A 228 4.73 -4.48 14.45
CA MET A 228 5.28 -3.12 14.47
C MET A 228 4.25 -2.09 13.99
N HIS A 229 3.59 -2.37 12.86
CA HIS A 229 2.51 -1.52 12.33
C HIS A 229 1.34 -1.39 13.31
N GLY A 230 0.94 -2.48 13.97
CA GLY A 230 -0.13 -2.44 14.99
C GLY A 230 0.25 -1.66 16.25
N ILE A 231 1.54 -1.62 16.62
CA ILE A 231 2.03 -0.78 17.72
C ILE A 231 2.00 0.70 17.32
N LEU A 232 2.49 1.05 16.13
CA LEU A 232 2.41 2.41 15.60
C LEU A 232 0.96 2.88 15.47
N PHE A 233 0.08 2.04 14.95
CA PHE A 233 -1.35 2.32 14.86
C PHE A 233 -1.97 2.64 16.23
N ALA A 234 -1.65 1.85 17.25
CA ALA A 234 -2.14 2.06 18.61
C ALA A 234 -1.56 3.33 19.25
N LEU A 235 -0.27 3.61 19.04
CA LEU A 235 0.40 4.81 19.55
C LEU A 235 -0.20 6.11 18.98
N SER A 236 -0.62 6.08 17.71
CA SER A 236 -1.21 7.24 17.02
C SER A 236 -2.73 7.34 17.19
N SER A 237 -3.38 6.39 17.86
CA SER A 237 -4.84 6.41 18.04
C SER A 237 -5.26 7.35 19.18
N PRO A 238 -6.33 8.16 19.02
CA PRO A 238 -6.83 9.03 20.08
C PRO A 238 -7.20 8.25 21.36
N ARG A 239 -6.84 8.80 22.53
CA ARG A 239 -7.26 8.24 23.83
C ARG A 239 -8.79 8.19 23.90
N GLY A 240 -9.35 7.01 24.12
CA GLY A 240 -10.81 6.81 24.26
C GLY A 240 -11.55 6.38 22.99
N SER A 241 -10.84 6.12 21.87
CA SER A 241 -11.46 5.44 20.72
C SER A 241 -12.06 4.09 21.16
N PRO A 242 -13.22 3.65 20.62
CA PRO A 242 -13.82 2.34 20.94
C PRO A 242 -12.88 1.14 20.68
N THR A 243 -11.79 1.35 19.92
CA THR A 243 -10.71 0.38 19.71
C THR A 243 -9.72 0.28 20.88
N ALA A 244 -9.61 1.31 21.72
CA ALA A 244 -8.73 1.36 22.89
C ALA A 244 -9.40 0.85 24.19
N SER A 245 -10.73 0.78 24.25
CA SER A 245 -11.47 0.58 25.51
C SER A 245 -12.00 -0.82 25.78
N ARG A 246 -11.65 -1.84 24.96
CA ARG A 246 -12.09 -3.23 25.22
C ARG A 246 -11.14 -4.08 26.07
N SER A 247 -9.96 -3.58 26.46
CA SER A 247 -9.09 -4.27 27.42
C SER A 247 -9.31 -3.72 28.83
N ASN A 248 -10.06 -4.48 29.63
CA ASN A 248 -10.39 -4.18 31.03
C ASN A 248 -9.20 -4.50 32.00
N SER A 249 -7.98 -4.17 31.60
CA SER A 249 -6.78 -4.33 32.42
C SER A 249 -5.93 -3.07 32.26
N GLU A 250 -5.35 -2.57 33.35
CA GLU A 250 -4.33 -1.51 33.37
C GLU A 250 -3.19 -1.80 32.37
N SER A 251 -3.38 -1.50 31.08
CA SER A 251 -2.37 -1.71 30.06
C SER A 251 -1.59 -0.42 29.89
N SER A 252 -0.32 -0.45 30.28
CA SER A 252 0.66 0.56 29.88
C SER A 252 0.58 0.76 28.36
N MET A 253 0.68 2.02 27.90
CA MET A 253 0.73 2.33 26.47
C MET A 253 1.85 1.49 25.82
N PRO A 254 1.60 0.88 24.64
CA PRO A 254 2.60 0.06 23.99
C PRO A 254 3.81 0.93 23.62
N VAL A 255 5.02 0.48 23.93
CA VAL A 255 6.26 1.16 23.54
C VAL A 255 6.77 0.56 22.23
N TYR A 256 7.29 1.40 21.33
CA TYR A 256 7.89 0.95 20.10
C TYR A 256 9.13 0.06 20.37
N PRO A 257 9.16 -1.22 19.94
CA PRO A 257 10.20 -2.16 20.36
C PRO A 257 11.42 -2.13 19.43
N ARG A 258 12.46 -1.38 19.80
CA ARG A 258 13.71 -1.23 19.01
C ARG A 258 14.45 -2.55 18.77
N ASP A 259 14.39 -3.50 19.71
CA ASP A 259 15.00 -4.83 19.53
C ASP A 259 14.29 -5.66 18.46
N MET A 260 12.95 -5.61 18.42
CA MET A 260 12.16 -6.32 17.40
C MET A 260 12.46 -5.77 16.01
N GLU A 261 12.64 -4.47 15.91
CA GLU A 261 13.02 -3.80 14.67
C GLU A 261 14.45 -4.16 14.21
N ALA A 262 15.41 -4.30 15.13
CA ALA A 262 16.75 -4.77 14.78
C ALA A 262 16.71 -6.18 14.16
N VAL A 263 15.90 -7.08 14.72
CA VAL A 263 15.64 -8.42 14.16
C VAL A 263 14.94 -8.30 12.80
N LEU A 264 13.94 -7.43 12.68
CA LEU A 264 13.19 -7.21 11.45
C LEU A 264 14.10 -6.86 10.26
N PHE A 265 15.04 -5.94 10.43
CA PHE A 265 15.94 -5.54 9.34
C PHE A 265 17.03 -6.57 9.03
N LYS A 266 17.49 -7.31 10.03
CA LYS A 266 18.36 -8.48 9.81
C LYS A 266 17.65 -9.53 8.94
N ASP A 267 16.38 -9.81 9.23
CA ASP A 267 15.58 -10.75 8.46
C ASP A 267 15.28 -10.23 7.06
N MET A 268 14.95 -8.94 6.93
CA MET A 268 14.67 -8.29 5.65
C MET A 268 15.85 -8.42 4.69
N ARG A 269 17.08 -8.10 5.14
CA ARG A 269 18.30 -8.24 4.33
C ARG A 269 18.46 -9.68 3.85
N THR A 270 18.28 -10.64 4.75
CA THR A 270 18.38 -12.07 4.43
C THR A 270 17.32 -12.50 3.40
N LEU A 271 16.09 -12.01 3.51
CA LEU A 271 14.99 -12.29 2.59
C LEU A 271 15.15 -11.62 1.22
N LEU A 272 15.75 -10.42 1.17
CA LEU A 272 16.10 -9.73 -0.08
C LEU A 272 17.14 -10.54 -0.87
N HIS A 273 18.25 -10.93 -0.25
CA HIS A 273 19.26 -11.78 -0.90
C HIS A 273 18.73 -13.17 -1.29
N ALA A 274 17.75 -13.69 -0.55
CA ALA A 274 17.08 -14.95 -0.91
C ALA A 274 16.08 -14.83 -2.08
N GLY A 275 15.84 -13.60 -2.59
CA GLY A 275 14.88 -13.29 -3.64
C GLY A 275 13.42 -13.48 -3.22
N VAL A 276 13.13 -13.40 -1.91
CA VAL A 276 11.81 -13.69 -1.36
C VAL A 276 10.95 -12.42 -1.27
N ILE A 277 11.56 -11.27 -0.97
CA ILE A 277 10.90 -9.96 -1.02
C ILE A 277 11.02 -9.41 -2.44
N GLY A 278 9.91 -9.48 -3.20
CA GLY A 278 9.78 -8.84 -4.50
C GLY A 278 9.23 -7.41 -4.41
N ASP A 279 9.24 -6.71 -5.54
CA ASP A 279 8.70 -5.35 -5.72
C ASP A 279 7.23 -5.25 -5.30
N ALA A 280 6.39 -6.22 -5.67
CA ALA A 280 4.97 -6.21 -5.31
C ALA A 280 4.70 -6.32 -3.79
N LEU A 281 5.55 -7.05 -3.05
CA LEU A 281 5.45 -7.14 -1.59
C LEU A 281 6.05 -5.89 -0.95
N LEU A 282 7.20 -5.44 -1.42
CA LEU A 282 7.86 -4.24 -0.93
C LEU A 282 6.96 -3.01 -1.09
N LEU A 283 6.25 -2.87 -2.21
CA LEU A 283 5.29 -1.79 -2.43
C LEU A 283 4.21 -1.74 -1.33
N LYS A 284 3.69 -2.91 -0.94
CA LYS A 284 2.69 -3.02 0.13
C LYS A 284 3.27 -2.59 1.47
N ILE A 285 4.50 -2.99 1.76
CA ILE A 285 5.23 -2.59 2.97
C ILE A 285 5.43 -1.06 2.99
N VAL A 286 5.89 -0.47 1.89
CA VAL A 286 6.12 0.98 1.78
C VAL A 286 4.81 1.76 1.96
N VAL A 287 3.71 1.32 1.35
CA VAL A 287 2.41 1.98 1.52
C VAL A 287 1.89 1.88 2.95
N THR A 288 2.03 0.72 3.61
CA THR A 288 1.64 0.59 5.02
C THR A 288 2.53 1.45 5.93
N ASN A 289 3.82 1.58 5.61
CA ASN A 289 4.74 2.48 6.29
C ASN A 289 4.31 3.96 6.14
N ILE A 290 3.94 4.40 4.94
CA ILE A 290 3.37 5.74 4.67
C ILE A 290 2.10 5.95 5.49
N PHE A 291 1.19 4.97 5.53
CA PHE A 291 -0.01 5.04 6.38
C PHE A 291 0.33 5.28 7.85
N CYS A 292 1.36 4.61 8.39
CA CYS A 292 1.80 4.84 9.77
C CYS A 292 2.36 6.26 9.98
N ILE A 293 3.03 6.84 8.98
CA ILE A 293 3.53 8.22 9.04
C ILE A 293 2.35 9.20 9.10
N ILE A 294 1.42 9.12 8.14
CA ILE A 294 0.24 10.01 8.04
C ILE A 294 -0.57 9.95 9.34
N ARG A 295 -0.83 8.75 9.84
CA ARG A 295 -1.58 8.59 11.08
C ARG A 295 -0.85 9.21 12.29
N ALA A 296 0.48 9.13 12.30
CA ALA A 296 1.28 9.70 13.38
C ALA A 296 1.37 11.23 13.31
N SER A 297 1.38 11.84 12.11
CA SER A 297 1.34 13.29 11.94
C SER A 297 0.01 13.89 12.38
N ASP A 298 -1.11 13.18 12.17
CA ASP A 298 -2.44 13.62 12.63
C ASP A 298 -2.62 13.52 14.15
N SER A 299 -1.77 12.72 14.82
CA SER A 299 -1.87 12.52 16.26
C SER A 299 -1.43 13.79 17.00
N ARG A 300 -2.30 14.38 17.83
CA ARG A 300 -1.97 15.51 18.73
C ARG A 300 -0.94 15.16 19.83
N SER A 301 -0.30 14.00 19.73
CA SER A 301 0.63 13.46 20.72
C SER A 301 2.05 13.96 20.49
N GLN A 302 2.90 13.91 21.53
CA GLN A 302 4.31 14.29 21.47
C GLN A 302 5.03 13.53 20.34
N SER A 303 6.02 14.14 19.69
CA SER A 303 6.72 13.75 18.44
C SER A 303 7.24 12.31 18.28
N SER A 304 7.16 11.45 19.31
CA SER A 304 7.79 10.13 19.29
C SER A 304 7.17 9.11 18.33
N PRO A 305 5.84 8.99 18.13
CA PRO A 305 5.29 8.01 17.18
C PRO A 305 5.63 8.35 15.73
N LEU A 306 5.70 9.64 15.40
CA LEU A 306 6.06 10.12 14.08
C LEU A 306 7.53 9.79 13.76
N GLU A 307 8.44 10.07 14.70
CA GLU A 307 9.85 9.69 14.55
C GLU A 307 10.00 8.18 14.33
N ASP A 308 9.30 7.36 15.12
CA ASP A 308 9.35 5.90 14.98
C ASP A 308 8.80 5.41 13.63
N ALA A 309 7.70 6.00 13.13
CA ALA A 309 7.13 5.68 11.83
C ALA A 309 8.04 6.09 10.68
N LEU A 310 8.59 7.32 10.71
CA LEU A 310 9.56 7.80 9.73
C LEU A 310 10.80 6.92 9.70
N ARG A 311 11.31 6.55 10.87
CA ARG A 311 12.50 5.72 11.01
C ARG A 311 12.31 4.30 10.50
N LEU A 312 11.17 3.66 10.78
CA LEU A 312 10.83 2.35 10.19
C LEU A 312 10.80 2.45 8.65
N SER A 313 10.21 3.52 8.13
CA SER A 313 10.09 3.77 6.69
C SER A 313 11.45 3.99 6.04
N ILE A 314 12.25 4.91 6.56
CA ILE A 314 13.58 5.25 6.06
C ILE A 314 14.51 4.03 6.13
N ARG A 315 14.52 3.28 7.23
CA ARG A 315 15.35 2.06 7.33
C ARG A 315 14.92 0.97 6.34
N THR A 316 13.63 0.88 6.02
CA THR A 316 13.11 -0.02 4.96
C THR A 316 13.69 0.37 3.61
N ILE A 317 13.61 1.65 3.25
CA ILE A 317 14.14 2.16 1.99
C ILE A 317 15.67 2.03 1.92
N THR A 318 16.38 2.42 2.97
CA THR A 318 17.85 2.27 3.06
C THR A 318 18.29 0.82 2.90
N SER A 319 17.62 -0.14 3.54
CA SER A 319 17.96 -1.57 3.42
C SER A 319 17.80 -2.08 1.98
N VAL A 320 16.82 -1.57 1.24
CA VAL A 320 16.62 -1.91 -0.18
C VAL A 320 17.69 -1.26 -1.05
N MET A 321 18.04 0.01 -0.80
CA MET A 321 19.11 0.69 -1.54
C MET A 321 20.48 0.04 -1.32
N GLU A 322 20.80 -0.37 -0.09
CA GLU A 322 22.01 -1.14 0.22
C GLU A 322 22.04 -2.46 -0.58
N PHE A 323 20.93 -3.20 -0.57
CA PHE A 323 20.80 -4.42 -1.36
C PHE A 323 20.97 -4.17 -2.87
N LEU A 324 20.41 -3.07 -3.38
CA LEU A 324 20.57 -2.69 -4.79
C LEU A 324 22.03 -2.40 -5.13
N LEU A 325 22.74 -1.64 -4.29
CA LEU A 325 24.17 -1.36 -4.46
C LEU A 325 24.99 -2.66 -4.52
N ASP A 326 24.74 -3.61 -3.62
CA ASP A 326 25.42 -4.91 -3.61
C ASP A 326 25.21 -5.70 -4.92
N ASN A 327 24.08 -5.51 -5.61
CA ASN A 327 23.75 -6.21 -6.84
C ASN A 327 24.18 -5.47 -8.12
N LEU A 328 24.35 -4.15 -8.05
CA LEU A 328 24.73 -3.33 -9.21
C LEU A 328 26.17 -3.60 -9.68
N ASP A 329 27.04 -4.09 -8.80
CA ASP A 329 28.42 -4.46 -9.15
C ASP A 329 28.54 -5.87 -9.78
N ILE A 330 27.49 -6.69 -9.72
CA ILE A 330 27.50 -8.06 -10.26
C ILE A 330 27.53 -8.02 -11.79
N LYS A 331 28.58 -8.58 -12.40
CA LYS A 331 28.71 -8.64 -13.87
C LYS A 331 27.63 -9.54 -14.50
N PRO A 332 27.06 -9.19 -15.67
CA PRO A 332 26.12 -10.04 -16.37
C PRO A 332 26.74 -11.41 -16.68
N THR A 333 26.02 -12.49 -16.39
CA THR A 333 26.46 -13.83 -16.78
C THR A 333 26.23 -14.03 -18.29
N ALA A 334 27.23 -14.58 -18.98
CA ALA A 334 27.13 -14.87 -20.41
C ALA A 334 25.98 -15.85 -20.67
N ALA A 335 25.20 -15.58 -21.72
CA ALA A 335 24.08 -16.43 -22.12
C ALA A 335 24.57 -17.85 -22.49
N ALA A 336 24.21 -18.85 -21.70
CA ALA A 336 24.24 -20.23 -22.14
C ALA A 336 22.94 -20.54 -22.91
N ASN A 337 23.06 -21.14 -24.10
CA ASN A 337 21.95 -21.70 -24.91
C ASN A 337 20.97 -20.69 -25.56
N GLY A 338 21.46 -19.64 -26.20
CA GLY A 338 20.65 -18.82 -27.13
C GLY A 338 19.50 -18.01 -26.49
N LYS A 339 19.41 -17.97 -25.16
CA LYS A 339 18.50 -17.07 -24.42
C LYS A 339 19.20 -15.72 -24.18
N ALA A 340 18.45 -14.62 -24.26
CA ALA A 340 18.98 -13.30 -23.93
C ALA A 340 19.67 -13.31 -22.54
N PRO A 341 20.83 -12.65 -22.38
CA PRO A 341 21.52 -12.58 -21.10
C PRO A 341 20.58 -11.96 -20.05
N LYS A 342 20.32 -12.71 -18.96
CA LYS A 342 19.56 -12.19 -17.83
C LYS A 342 20.51 -11.36 -16.98
N ASP A 343 20.35 -10.04 -16.98
CA ASP A 343 21.08 -9.18 -16.05
C ASP A 343 20.39 -9.25 -14.66
N PRO A 344 21.01 -9.90 -13.66
CA PRO A 344 20.46 -9.97 -12.31
C PRO A 344 20.34 -8.57 -11.70
N ALA A 345 21.19 -7.61 -12.09
CA ALA A 345 21.14 -6.25 -11.58
C ALA A 345 19.87 -5.53 -12.05
N LEU A 346 19.50 -5.64 -13.33
CA LEU A 346 18.24 -5.08 -13.85
C LEU A 346 17.01 -5.74 -13.22
N SER A 347 17.08 -7.04 -12.93
CA SER A 347 16.00 -7.74 -12.24
C SER A 347 15.80 -7.25 -10.80
N ALA A 348 16.90 -7.01 -10.08
CA ALA A 348 16.88 -6.40 -8.75
C ALA A 348 16.40 -4.94 -8.79
N PHE A 349 16.72 -4.21 -9.85
CA PHE A 349 16.36 -2.81 -10.05
C PHE A 349 14.84 -2.55 -10.08
N ARG A 350 14.00 -3.58 -10.26
CA ARG A 350 12.54 -3.46 -10.06
C ARG A 350 12.17 -2.97 -8.65
N LEU A 351 13.00 -3.27 -7.64
CA LEU A 351 12.79 -2.80 -6.27
C LEU A 351 12.94 -1.28 -6.12
N VAL A 352 13.47 -0.57 -7.12
CA VAL A 352 13.50 0.90 -7.12
C VAL A 352 12.10 1.48 -7.22
N GLY A 353 11.13 0.80 -7.83
CA GLY A 353 9.76 1.32 -7.94
C GLY A 353 9.14 1.68 -6.58
N PRO A 354 9.10 0.73 -5.62
CA PRO A 354 8.69 1.04 -4.25
C PRO A 354 9.55 2.10 -3.54
N VAL A 355 10.84 2.22 -3.87
CA VAL A 355 11.70 3.27 -3.32
C VAL A 355 11.26 4.65 -3.82
N THR A 356 11.02 4.78 -5.13
CA THR A 356 10.59 6.05 -5.73
C THR A 356 9.19 6.44 -5.28
N VAL A 357 8.30 5.49 -4.98
CA VAL A 357 6.99 5.78 -4.36
C VAL A 357 7.13 6.49 -3.01
N PHE A 358 8.12 6.11 -2.20
CA PHE A 358 8.39 6.82 -0.95
C PHE A 358 9.00 8.20 -1.18
N TYR A 359 9.77 8.39 -2.26
CA TYR A 359 10.34 9.69 -2.63
C TYR A 359 9.27 10.65 -3.12
N ASP A 360 8.35 10.18 -3.97
CA ASP A 360 7.18 10.95 -4.39
C ASP A 360 6.37 11.43 -3.19
N TYR A 361 6.19 10.56 -2.17
CA TYR A 361 5.56 10.94 -0.91
C TYR A 361 6.34 12.03 -0.16
N LEU A 362 7.67 11.89 0.00
CA LEU A 362 8.46 12.92 0.68
C LEU A 362 8.47 14.27 -0.05
N GLU A 363 8.42 14.25 -1.38
CA GLU A 363 8.39 15.46 -2.21
C GLU A 363 7.03 16.19 -2.09
N LEU A 364 5.93 15.44 -2.02
CA LEU A 364 4.58 15.98 -1.83
C LEU A 364 4.28 16.43 -0.40
N HIS A 365 5.04 15.95 0.58
CA HIS A 365 4.83 16.21 2.02
C HIS A 365 6.13 16.78 2.64
N PRO A 366 6.50 18.05 2.34
CA PRO A 366 7.77 18.64 2.74
C PRO A 366 7.94 18.78 4.26
N ASP A 367 6.85 18.78 5.02
CA ASP A 367 6.86 18.71 6.48
C ASP A 367 7.56 17.43 6.99
N MET A 368 7.48 16.32 6.26
CA MET A 368 8.21 15.09 6.57
C MET A 368 9.72 15.23 6.36
N LEU A 369 10.13 16.01 5.36
CA LEU A 369 11.54 16.35 5.15
C LEU A 369 12.06 17.31 6.22
N GLU A 370 11.22 18.23 6.69
CA GLU A 370 11.56 19.09 7.82
C GLU A 370 11.81 18.26 9.09
N GLN A 371 10.97 17.26 9.36
CA GLN A 371 11.20 16.32 10.48
C GLN A 371 12.54 15.58 10.32
N LEU A 372 12.86 15.13 9.09
CA LEU A 372 14.14 14.47 8.80
C LEU A 372 15.33 15.41 9.02
N GLU A 373 15.23 16.66 8.58
CA GLU A 373 16.22 17.71 8.78
C GLU A 373 16.45 17.97 10.27
N GLN A 374 15.36 18.12 11.04
CA GLN A 374 15.43 18.31 12.48
C GLN A 374 16.17 17.15 13.15
N LEU A 375 15.91 15.90 12.76
CA LEU A 375 16.62 14.72 13.30
C LEU A 375 18.13 14.75 13.00
N LEU A 376 18.53 15.21 11.81
CA LEU A 376 19.95 15.39 11.45
C LEU A 376 20.63 16.46 12.32
N VAL A 377 19.96 17.60 12.55
CA VAL A 377 20.48 18.70 13.38
C VAL A 377 20.58 18.30 14.86
N HIS A 378 19.55 17.67 15.41
CA HIS A 378 19.56 17.20 16.81
C HIS A 378 20.71 16.22 17.05
N ARG A 379 20.96 15.31 16.10
CA ARG A 379 22.11 14.40 16.18
C ARG A 379 23.44 15.14 16.13
N GLN A 380 23.59 16.13 15.25
CA GLN A 380 24.84 16.90 15.17
C GLN A 380 25.14 17.60 16.50
N LYS A 381 24.12 18.21 17.13
CA LYS A 381 24.23 18.80 18.47
C LYS A 381 24.60 17.75 19.54
N LYS A 382 23.98 16.58 19.51
CA LYS A 382 24.27 15.47 20.44
C LYS A 382 25.70 14.93 20.28
N LEU A 383 26.20 14.82 19.05
CA LEU A 383 27.60 14.45 18.78
C LEU A 383 28.58 15.46 19.37
N TYR A 384 28.30 16.77 19.24
CA TYR A 384 29.12 17.81 19.89
C TYR A 384 29.10 17.70 21.42
N SER A 385 27.96 17.39 22.05
CA SER A 385 27.87 17.20 23.50
C SER A 385 28.51 15.89 23.99
N ASP A 386 28.39 14.81 23.22
CA ASP A 386 28.92 13.48 23.57
C ASP A 386 30.46 13.46 23.44
N VAL A 387 31.01 14.15 22.43
CA VAL A 387 32.46 14.38 22.30
C VAL A 387 32.99 15.22 23.48
N ALA A 388 32.18 16.14 24.01
CA ALA A 388 32.52 16.91 25.22
C ALA A 388 32.40 16.09 26.52
N THR A 389 31.70 14.95 26.52
CA THR A 389 31.40 14.16 27.74
C THR A 389 31.93 12.72 27.73
N SER A 390 32.72 12.32 26.72
CA SER A 390 33.32 10.97 26.60
C SER A 390 32.35 9.78 26.67
N ASN A 391 31.06 10.02 26.41
CA ASN A 391 30.07 8.94 26.27
C ASN A 391 29.96 8.55 24.80
N GLN A 392 30.38 7.33 24.47
CA GLN A 392 30.11 6.74 23.15
C GLN A 392 28.61 6.44 23.02
N GLY A 393 27.85 7.41 22.51
CA GLY A 393 26.43 7.25 22.19
C GLY A 393 26.21 6.08 21.22
N THR A 394 25.43 5.10 21.65
CA THR A 394 25.00 3.92 20.87
C THR A 394 24.41 4.33 19.52
N GLY A 395 24.78 3.65 18.44
CA GLY A 395 24.44 3.95 17.03
C GLY A 395 22.96 3.86 16.61
N ALA A 396 22.00 4.09 17.51
CA ALA A 396 20.56 3.99 17.29
C ALA A 396 19.97 5.14 16.44
N ASP A 397 20.66 6.27 16.35
CA ASP A 397 20.12 7.52 15.76
C ASP A 397 20.70 7.85 14.37
N GLN A 398 21.39 6.90 13.71
CA GLN A 398 22.13 7.18 12.47
C GLN A 398 21.32 7.05 11.17
N PHE A 399 20.08 6.58 11.25
CA PHE A 399 19.32 6.16 10.08
C PHE A 399 19.12 7.26 9.01
N ALA A 400 18.95 8.52 9.43
CA ALA A 400 18.77 9.66 8.54
C ALA A 400 20.04 9.94 7.70
N SER A 401 21.23 9.93 8.31
CA SER A 401 22.47 10.17 7.55
C SER A 401 22.78 9.00 6.64
N VAL A 402 22.60 7.76 7.12
CA VAL A 402 22.83 6.54 6.33
C VAL A 402 21.89 6.52 5.12
N PHE A 403 20.64 6.98 5.26
CA PHE A 403 19.72 7.14 4.15
C PHE A 403 20.25 8.08 3.06
N LEU A 404 20.65 9.31 3.42
CA LEU A 404 21.18 10.29 2.47
C LEU A 404 22.50 9.82 1.82
N GLU A 405 23.40 9.21 2.59
CA GLU A 405 24.65 8.64 2.08
C GLU A 405 24.40 7.49 1.11
N THR A 406 23.42 6.63 1.40
CA THR A 406 23.09 5.47 0.55
C THR A 406 22.39 5.91 -0.73
N LEU A 407 21.46 6.87 -0.66
CA LEU A 407 20.87 7.51 -1.84
C LEU A 407 21.97 8.11 -2.72
N THR A 408 22.89 8.87 -2.13
CA THR A 408 24.02 9.48 -2.83
C THR A 408 24.88 8.44 -3.56
N LYS A 409 25.22 7.33 -2.90
CA LYS A 409 25.97 6.21 -3.53
C LYS A 409 25.19 5.60 -4.69
N LEU A 410 23.89 5.38 -4.51
CA LEU A 410 23.03 4.75 -5.50
C LEU A 410 22.86 5.61 -6.76
N VAL A 411 22.53 6.89 -6.60
CA VAL A 411 22.35 7.81 -7.74
C VAL A 411 23.67 8.06 -8.48
N ASN A 412 24.80 8.10 -7.78
CA ASN A 412 26.12 8.26 -8.39
C ASN A 412 26.67 6.99 -9.04
N HIS A 413 26.07 5.83 -8.80
CA HIS A 413 26.56 4.56 -9.33
C HIS A 413 26.56 4.55 -10.87
N ALA A 414 27.65 4.10 -11.49
CA ALA A 414 27.87 4.22 -12.95
C ALA A 414 26.74 3.62 -13.79
N ARG A 415 26.19 2.46 -13.38
CA ARG A 415 25.03 1.84 -14.07
C ARG A 415 23.75 2.67 -13.95
N VAL A 416 23.50 3.24 -12.78
CA VAL A 416 22.30 4.08 -12.55
C VAL A 416 22.40 5.36 -13.37
N ARG A 417 23.58 6.01 -13.35
CA ARG A 417 23.90 7.13 -14.24
C ARG A 417 23.69 6.80 -15.72
N GLY A 418 24.12 5.61 -16.15
CA GLY A 418 23.90 5.14 -17.52
C GLY A 418 22.43 5.03 -17.92
N LEU A 419 21.52 4.75 -16.96
CA LEU A 419 20.08 4.66 -17.21
C LEU A 419 19.41 6.03 -17.35
N TYR A 420 19.75 6.99 -16.50
CA TYR A 420 19.08 8.30 -16.48
C TYR A 420 19.78 9.38 -17.32
N ALA A 421 21.09 9.28 -17.58
CA ALA A 421 21.83 10.32 -18.32
C ALA A 421 21.23 10.67 -19.70
N PRO A 422 20.73 9.69 -20.50
CA PRO A 422 20.06 10.01 -21.78
C PRO A 422 18.80 10.85 -21.62
N LEU A 423 18.13 10.75 -20.47
CA LEU A 423 16.89 11.47 -20.17
C LEU A 423 17.15 12.90 -19.66
N VAL A 424 18.33 13.14 -19.07
CA VAL A 424 18.73 14.45 -18.54
C VAL A 424 19.32 15.35 -19.63
N GLY A 425 20.07 14.80 -20.60
CA GLY A 425 20.78 15.57 -21.63
C GLY A 425 19.91 16.30 -22.65
N GLY A 426 18.60 16.04 -22.69
CA GLY A 426 17.63 16.73 -23.55
C GLY A 426 16.94 17.94 -22.88
N ALA A 427 16.99 18.02 -21.54
CA ALA A 427 16.50 19.16 -20.78
C ALA A 427 17.67 20.13 -20.54
N GLY A 428 17.49 21.41 -20.87
CA GLY A 428 18.51 22.42 -20.54
C GLY A 428 18.84 22.36 -19.05
N ARG A 429 20.09 22.64 -18.67
CA ARG A 429 20.60 22.61 -17.28
C ARG A 429 19.81 23.43 -16.25
N ASN A 430 18.76 24.15 -16.66
CA ASN A 430 17.98 25.13 -15.89
C ASN A 430 16.44 24.95 -15.99
N SER A 431 15.91 23.81 -16.45
CA SER A 431 14.45 23.57 -16.40
C SER A 431 14.11 22.61 -15.26
N ASP A 432 13.47 23.11 -14.21
CA ASP A 432 12.80 22.31 -13.16
C ASP A 432 11.60 21.51 -13.70
N GLU A 433 11.37 21.51 -15.02
CA GLU A 433 10.29 20.80 -15.68
C GLU A 433 10.67 19.33 -15.93
N VAL A 434 9.80 18.43 -15.43
CA VAL A 434 9.82 17.00 -15.78
C VAL A 434 9.74 16.87 -17.30
N PRO A 435 10.69 16.18 -17.97
CA PRO A 435 10.60 15.97 -19.41
C PRO A 435 9.24 15.35 -19.79
N SER A 436 8.55 15.94 -20.78
CA SER A 436 7.18 15.54 -21.15
C SER A 436 7.04 14.03 -21.39
N ALA A 437 8.02 13.41 -22.02
CA ALA A 437 8.07 11.96 -22.24
C ALA A 437 8.10 11.13 -20.94
N ILE A 438 8.70 11.65 -19.87
CA ILE A 438 8.74 10.99 -18.56
C ILE A 438 7.42 11.19 -17.83
N SER A 439 6.82 12.39 -17.94
CA SER A 439 5.52 12.70 -17.36
C SER A 439 4.43 11.75 -17.86
N GLU A 440 4.43 11.42 -19.16
CA GLU A 440 3.51 10.42 -19.72
C GLU A 440 3.84 8.98 -19.27
N GLN A 441 5.13 8.64 -19.20
CA GLN A 441 5.57 7.28 -18.90
C GLN A 441 5.42 6.87 -17.43
N GLN A 442 5.54 7.80 -16.49
CA GLN A 442 5.48 7.48 -15.06
C GLN A 442 4.12 6.89 -14.63
N HIS A 443 3.02 7.26 -15.28
CA HIS A 443 1.69 6.71 -15.00
C HIS A 443 1.55 5.24 -15.44
N LEU A 444 2.40 4.78 -16.36
CA LEU A 444 2.45 3.40 -16.87
C LEU A 444 3.38 2.47 -16.07
N LEU A 445 4.03 2.98 -15.01
CA LEU A 445 4.78 2.14 -14.09
C LEU A 445 3.83 1.21 -13.30
N LYS A 446 4.27 -0.02 -13.03
CA LYS A 446 3.46 -1.04 -12.33
C LYS A 446 3.00 -0.54 -10.95
N GLU A 447 3.87 0.16 -10.24
CA GLU A 447 3.60 0.80 -8.96
C GLU A 447 2.55 1.92 -9.08
N SER A 448 2.62 2.76 -10.10
CA SER A 448 1.62 3.81 -10.35
C SER A 448 0.25 3.22 -10.67
N LEU A 449 0.20 2.14 -11.46
CA LEU A 449 -1.04 1.43 -11.78
C LEU A 449 -1.67 0.77 -10.54
N GLU A 450 -0.87 0.15 -9.67
CA GLU A 450 -1.35 -0.45 -8.42
C GLU A 450 -1.84 0.61 -7.41
N LEU A 451 -1.28 1.82 -7.46
CA LEU A 451 -1.56 2.92 -6.53
C LEU A 451 -2.57 3.97 -7.04
N ARG A 452 -3.29 3.72 -8.14
CA ARG A 452 -4.43 4.58 -8.53
C ARG A 452 -5.41 4.74 -7.36
N GLY A 453 -5.89 5.96 -7.11
CA GLY A 453 -6.78 6.23 -5.97
C GLY A 453 -6.07 6.43 -4.63
N PHE A 454 -4.74 6.36 -4.59
CA PHE A 454 -3.98 6.55 -3.35
C PHE A 454 -3.75 8.04 -3.10
N ALA A 455 -4.67 8.64 -2.34
CA ALA A 455 -4.73 10.08 -2.07
C ALA A 455 -3.40 10.73 -1.63
N PRO A 456 -2.52 10.08 -0.84
CA PRO A 456 -1.25 10.68 -0.44
C PRO A 456 -0.28 10.98 -1.59
N LEU A 457 -0.50 10.41 -2.78
CA LEU A 457 0.30 10.64 -3.99
C LEU A 457 -0.51 11.33 -5.11
N GLU A 458 -1.77 11.70 -4.87
CA GLU A 458 -2.60 12.34 -5.88
C GLU A 458 -2.30 13.85 -5.95
N GLN A 459 -1.94 14.32 -7.14
CA GLN A 459 -1.89 15.74 -7.49
C GLN A 459 -3.18 16.12 -8.23
N ASP A 460 -3.63 17.38 -8.12
CA ASP A 460 -4.93 17.82 -8.65
C ASP A 460 -5.07 17.65 -10.18
N GLU A 461 -3.98 17.73 -10.94
CA GLU A 461 -3.99 17.52 -12.40
C GLU A 461 -4.27 16.06 -12.80
N VAL A 462 -3.82 15.10 -11.99
CA VAL A 462 -3.87 13.64 -12.26
C VAL A 462 -5.28 13.07 -12.08
N LYS A 463 -6.15 13.74 -11.29
CA LYS A 463 -7.55 13.34 -11.09
C LYS A 463 -8.38 13.38 -12.38
N SER A 464 -8.00 14.21 -13.35
CA SER A 464 -8.69 14.34 -14.63
C SER A 464 -8.37 13.17 -15.58
N THR A 465 -7.11 12.77 -15.67
CA THR A 465 -6.61 11.74 -16.59
C THR A 465 -7.22 10.35 -16.35
N TRP A 466 -7.46 9.97 -15.10
CA TRP A 466 -8.04 8.65 -14.79
C TRP A 466 -9.52 8.55 -15.15
N GLN A 467 -10.24 9.68 -15.16
CA GLN A 467 -11.64 9.72 -15.55
C GLN A 467 -11.84 9.46 -17.05
N ASP A 468 -10.81 9.66 -17.86
CA ASP A 468 -10.84 9.39 -19.31
C ASP A 468 -10.39 7.96 -19.66
N GLU A 469 -9.46 7.38 -18.88
CA GLU A 469 -8.91 6.05 -19.16
C GLU A 469 -9.91 4.89 -18.95
N TRP A 470 -10.82 4.97 -17.97
CA TRP A 470 -11.75 3.87 -17.70
C TRP A 470 -12.77 3.70 -18.85
N ALA A 471 -13.11 4.79 -19.56
CA ALA A 471 -13.99 4.77 -20.73
C ALA A 471 -13.42 3.88 -21.85
N LEU A 472 -12.09 3.89 -22.04
CA LEU A 472 -11.39 3.07 -23.03
C LEU A 472 -11.43 1.56 -22.69
N GLN A 473 -11.56 1.20 -21.42
CA GLN A 473 -11.52 -0.20 -20.95
C GLN A 473 -12.87 -0.94 -21.09
N THR A 474 -13.96 -0.22 -21.31
CA THR A 474 -15.31 -0.83 -21.47
C THR A 474 -15.64 -1.21 -22.91
N SER A 475 -14.85 -0.75 -23.89
CA SER A 475 -15.09 -0.82 -25.34
C SER A 475 -15.06 -2.22 -25.99
N ALA A 476 -15.04 -3.32 -25.23
CA ALA A 476 -14.99 -4.67 -25.79
C ALA A 476 -16.12 -5.57 -25.30
N THR A 477 -17.13 -5.72 -26.14
CA THR A 477 -18.01 -6.88 -26.17
C THR A 477 -17.17 -8.15 -26.37
N GLY A 478 -16.97 -8.94 -25.31
CA GLY A 478 -16.36 -10.26 -25.39
C GLY A 478 -15.31 -10.51 -24.31
N ALA A 479 -15.37 -11.70 -23.72
CA ALA A 479 -14.60 -12.10 -22.54
C ALA A 479 -13.07 -12.16 -22.71
N ASN A 480 -12.44 -11.61 -23.74
CA ASN A 480 -11.00 -11.79 -24.02
C ASN A 480 -10.24 -10.61 -24.64
N SER A 481 -10.75 -9.38 -24.67
CA SER A 481 -9.99 -8.25 -25.23
C SER A 481 -10.29 -6.91 -24.57
N ALA A 482 -10.02 -6.79 -23.27
CA ALA A 482 -9.82 -5.46 -22.69
C ALA A 482 -8.46 -4.94 -23.17
N SER A 483 -8.39 -3.74 -23.77
CA SER A 483 -7.14 -2.98 -23.84
C SER A 483 -6.75 -2.59 -22.42
N GLN A 484 -6.16 -3.53 -21.69
CA GLN A 484 -5.52 -3.25 -20.40
C GLN A 484 -4.41 -2.24 -20.66
N VAL A 485 -4.40 -1.14 -19.90
CA VAL A 485 -3.26 -0.22 -19.87
C VAL A 485 -2.01 -1.05 -19.63
N THR A 486 -1.18 -1.17 -20.65
CA THR A 486 -0.06 -2.11 -20.64
C THR A 486 1.08 -1.46 -19.87
N PRO A 487 1.57 -2.08 -18.78
CA PRO A 487 2.68 -1.53 -18.03
C PRO A 487 3.93 -1.42 -18.90
N LEU A 488 4.79 -0.46 -18.59
CA LEU A 488 6.09 -0.33 -19.27
C LEU A 488 6.91 -1.63 -19.19
N ALA A 489 7.62 -1.92 -20.28
CA ALA A 489 8.60 -3.00 -20.30
C ALA A 489 9.69 -2.74 -19.24
N ASP A 490 10.23 -3.80 -18.64
CA ASP A 490 11.16 -3.70 -17.51
C ASP A 490 12.38 -2.79 -17.80
N ALA A 491 12.87 -2.74 -19.05
CA ALA A 491 13.98 -1.88 -19.45
C ALA A 491 13.63 -0.38 -19.49
N GLU A 492 12.46 -0.02 -20.02
CA GLU A 492 11.99 1.38 -20.04
C GLU A 492 11.59 1.83 -18.63
N ALA A 493 10.90 0.97 -17.88
CA ALA A 493 10.59 1.22 -16.48
C ALA A 493 11.85 1.47 -15.64
N ALA A 494 12.96 0.77 -15.93
CA ALA A 494 14.23 1.01 -15.25
C ALA A 494 14.81 2.41 -15.53
N LYS A 495 14.69 2.94 -16.75
CA LYS A 495 15.14 4.30 -17.07
C LYS A 495 14.33 5.35 -16.33
N VAL A 496 12.99 5.21 -16.34
CA VAL A 496 12.08 6.12 -15.63
C VAL A 496 12.36 6.09 -14.13
N ARG A 497 12.48 4.90 -13.52
CA ARG A 497 12.83 4.75 -12.11
C ARG A 497 14.19 5.35 -11.76
N ALA A 498 15.20 5.16 -12.61
CA ALA A 498 16.53 5.77 -12.42
C ALA A 498 16.46 7.29 -12.50
N TRP A 499 15.65 7.84 -13.41
CA TRP A 499 15.42 9.27 -13.48
C TRP A 499 14.69 9.79 -12.24
N LYS A 500 13.71 9.08 -11.70
CA LYS A 500 13.03 9.48 -10.45
C LYS A 500 13.99 9.52 -9.24
N LEU A 501 14.95 8.60 -9.17
CA LEU A 501 16.04 8.68 -8.17
C LEU A 501 16.88 9.96 -8.34
N TYR A 502 17.24 10.28 -9.59
CA TYR A 502 17.99 11.50 -9.91
C TYR A 502 17.18 12.76 -9.60
N HIS A 503 15.90 12.79 -9.97
CA HIS A 503 14.97 13.89 -9.73
C HIS A 503 14.87 14.20 -8.23
N PHE A 504 14.61 13.17 -7.42
CA PHE A 504 14.53 13.35 -5.97
C PHE A 504 15.88 13.83 -5.38
N ALA A 505 17.01 13.33 -5.88
CA ALA A 505 18.32 13.82 -5.44
C ALA A 505 18.54 15.30 -5.80
N CYS A 506 18.08 15.75 -6.97
CA CYS A 506 18.06 17.17 -7.35
C CYS A 506 17.13 17.98 -6.44
N TYR A 507 15.90 17.50 -6.21
CA TYR A 507 14.95 18.13 -5.30
C TYR A 507 15.56 18.37 -3.91
N LEU A 508 16.31 17.40 -3.35
CA LEU A 508 17.03 17.57 -2.08
C LEU A 508 18.20 18.57 -2.12
N CYS A 509 18.66 18.97 -3.31
CA CYS A 509 19.68 20.01 -3.48
C CYS A 509 19.10 21.42 -3.57
N ASN A 510 18.03 21.60 -4.32
CA ASN A 510 17.52 22.93 -4.67
C ASN A 510 15.99 23.07 -4.72
N GLY A 511 15.23 21.97 -4.71
CA GLY A 511 13.75 22.00 -4.77
C GLY A 511 13.07 21.99 -3.40
N TYR A 512 13.72 21.46 -2.37
CA TYR A 512 13.25 21.51 -1.00
C TYR A 512 13.48 22.90 -0.40
N GLU A 513 12.42 23.54 0.11
CA GLU A 513 12.46 24.91 0.64
C GLU A 513 13.30 25.06 1.93
N GLY A 514 13.54 23.97 2.67
CA GLY A 514 14.37 23.96 3.86
C GLY A 514 15.88 23.94 3.57
N ASN A 515 16.70 23.55 4.54
CA ASN A 515 18.15 23.48 4.30
C ASN A 515 18.47 22.34 3.32
N PRO A 516 19.34 22.57 2.30
CA PRO A 516 19.72 21.52 1.36
C PRO A 516 20.24 20.28 2.08
N LEU A 517 19.59 19.14 1.80
CA LEU A 517 19.97 17.84 2.38
C LEU A 517 21.04 17.13 1.55
N LEU A 518 21.19 17.49 0.28
CA LEU A 518 22.24 17.05 -0.62
C LEU A 518 22.86 18.23 -1.38
N PHE A 519 24.03 18.01 -1.96
CA PHE A 519 24.74 18.98 -2.80
C PHE A 519 25.16 18.32 -4.11
N CYS A 520 25.09 19.05 -5.23
CA CYS A 520 25.57 18.56 -6.52
C CYS A 520 26.85 19.30 -6.93
N GLY A 521 27.95 18.56 -7.11
CA GLY A 521 29.23 19.10 -7.58
C GLY A 521 29.24 19.41 -9.08
N ALA A 522 30.27 20.12 -9.56
CA ALA A 522 30.43 20.49 -10.97
C ALA A 522 30.53 19.28 -11.93
N SER A 523 30.95 18.12 -11.42
CA SER A 523 30.97 16.84 -12.14
C SER A 523 29.58 16.19 -12.30
N GLY A 524 28.52 16.80 -11.73
CA GLY A 524 27.18 16.23 -11.66
C GLY A 524 27.09 15.06 -10.70
N GLN A 525 27.97 14.98 -9.70
CA GLN A 525 27.92 13.99 -8.62
C GLN A 525 27.31 14.60 -7.36
N PHE A 526 26.46 13.82 -6.69
CA PHE A 526 25.81 14.22 -5.45
C PHE A 526 26.71 13.94 -4.24
N THR A 527 26.60 14.75 -3.18
CA THR A 527 27.30 14.61 -1.90
C THR A 527 26.39 15.02 -0.74
N THR A 528 26.61 14.49 0.46
CA THR A 528 25.89 14.89 1.69
C THR A 528 26.52 16.09 2.40
N SER A 529 27.56 16.69 1.80
CA SER A 529 28.26 17.86 2.32
C SER A 529 28.78 18.70 1.16
N PRO A 530 28.88 20.04 1.32
CA PRO A 530 29.31 20.92 0.25
C PRO A 530 30.74 20.60 -0.19
N VAL A 531 30.96 20.51 -1.51
CA VAL A 531 32.28 20.27 -2.09
C VAL A 531 33.09 21.56 -1.98
N VAL A 532 33.97 21.65 -0.98
CA VAL A 532 34.98 22.71 -0.92
C VAL A 532 35.96 22.46 -2.07
N GLY A 533 35.95 23.32 -3.08
CA GLY A 533 36.90 23.25 -4.16
C GLY A 533 38.33 23.31 -3.62
N LYS A 534 39.13 22.28 -3.92
CA LYS A 534 40.59 22.45 -3.91
C LYS A 534 40.91 23.33 -5.12
N GLU A 535 40.84 24.64 -4.94
CA GLU A 535 41.54 25.53 -5.85
C GLU A 535 43.04 25.23 -5.71
N ASN A 536 43.68 24.95 -6.85
CA ASN A 536 45.12 24.91 -6.97
C ASN A 536 45.68 26.25 -6.52
N THR A 537 46.25 26.30 -5.31
CA THR A 537 47.27 27.30 -4.98
C THR A 537 48.58 26.56 -4.79
N GLN A 538 49.45 26.73 -5.79
CA GLN A 538 50.87 26.47 -5.66
C GLN A 538 51.40 27.21 -4.42
N GLN A 539 52.21 26.48 -3.65
CA GLN A 539 53.27 26.95 -2.77
C GLN A 539 53.27 28.45 -2.44
N ASP A 540 52.89 28.78 -1.21
CA ASP A 540 53.76 29.65 -0.43
C ASP A 540 53.77 29.23 1.05
N ASN A 541 54.97 29.26 1.63
CA ASN A 541 55.26 28.73 2.96
C ASN A 541 54.68 29.60 4.07
N GLY A 542 54.15 28.96 5.12
CA GLY A 542 54.29 29.45 6.48
C GLY A 542 53.01 29.69 7.27
N THR A 543 52.99 29.05 8.45
CA THR A 543 52.18 29.31 9.65
C THR A 543 50.86 28.55 9.78
N GLN A 544 50.89 27.57 10.70
CA GLN A 544 49.74 26.91 11.28
C GLN A 544 48.78 27.94 11.88
N GLN A 545 47.50 27.90 11.49
CA GLN A 545 46.41 28.27 12.38
C GLN A 545 45.14 27.51 12.02
N ALA A 546 44.59 26.85 13.03
CA ALA A 546 43.35 26.12 13.00
C ALA A 546 42.18 27.06 12.65
N PHE A 547 41.37 26.67 11.66
CA PHE A 547 40.05 27.28 11.47
C PHE A 547 39.01 26.49 12.24
N ALA A 548 38.64 27.08 13.38
CA ALA A 548 37.45 26.79 14.15
C ALA A 548 36.21 27.39 13.44
N SER A 549 35.11 26.66 13.54
CA SER A 549 33.75 27.14 13.81
C SER A 549 33.30 28.44 13.12
N LEU A 550 32.40 28.33 12.13
CA LEU A 550 31.62 29.48 11.69
C LEU A 550 30.52 29.80 12.71
N ASN A 551 30.58 31.04 13.18
CA ASN A 551 29.69 31.71 14.12
C ASN A 551 28.23 31.74 13.64
N LEU A 552 27.34 31.27 14.50
CA LEU A 552 25.96 31.74 14.63
C LEU A 552 25.95 32.87 15.66
N GLY A 553 25.46 34.03 15.29
CA GLY A 553 25.19 35.09 16.27
C GLY A 553 24.75 36.40 15.64
N PHE A 554 23.45 36.65 15.63
CA PHE A 554 22.91 37.84 16.29
C PHE A 554 21.41 37.66 16.59
N LEU A 555 21.10 37.31 17.83
CA LEU A 555 19.82 37.62 18.47
C LEU A 555 19.99 38.97 19.15
N SER A 556 19.03 39.87 19.00
CA SER A 556 18.81 40.96 19.94
C SER A 556 17.32 41.04 20.22
N SER A 557 17.00 40.96 21.49
CA SER A 557 15.69 41.15 22.10
C SER A 557 15.54 42.58 22.63
N GLU A 558 14.27 42.93 22.87
CA GLU A 558 13.70 44.13 23.52
C GLU A 558 13.27 45.25 22.55
N SER A 559 12.13 45.94 22.71
CA SER A 559 10.87 45.73 23.43
C SER A 559 9.90 46.88 23.05
N SER A 560 8.59 46.65 23.24
CA SER A 560 7.49 47.62 23.50
C SER A 560 6.63 48.26 22.38
N ASN A 561 5.34 47.91 22.44
CA ASN A 561 4.10 48.69 22.25
C ASN A 561 3.73 49.32 20.89
N GLN A 562 2.63 48.82 20.30
CA GLN A 562 1.36 49.57 20.26
C GLN A 562 0.15 48.70 19.88
N GLN A 563 -0.94 48.90 20.63
CA GLN A 563 -2.29 48.39 20.42
C GLN A 563 -2.97 49.09 19.24
N GLN A 564 -3.80 48.37 18.48
CA GLN A 564 -5.11 48.91 18.07
C GLN A 564 -6.12 47.80 17.78
N THR A 565 -7.33 48.04 18.26
CA THR A 565 -8.48 47.16 18.42
C THR A 565 -9.54 47.36 17.31
N GLN A 566 -10.09 46.23 16.83
CA GLN A 566 -11.51 45.95 16.48
C GLN A 566 -12.16 46.65 15.25
N PRO A 567 -13.25 46.10 14.63
CA PRO A 567 -14.24 45.17 15.20
C PRO A 567 -14.73 43.98 14.34
N LEU A 568 -15.52 43.14 15.00
CA LEU A 568 -16.39 42.07 14.51
C LEU A 568 -17.34 42.50 13.37
N GLY A 569 -17.63 41.54 12.48
CA GLY A 569 -18.83 41.53 11.63
C GLY A 569 -19.31 40.09 11.39
N ASN A 570 -20.35 39.68 12.12
CA ASN A 570 -21.14 38.46 11.88
C ASN A 570 -21.89 38.55 10.54
N GLY A 571 -21.97 37.43 9.81
CA GLY A 571 -22.89 37.24 8.69
C GLY A 571 -23.17 35.76 8.44
N TYR A 572 -24.35 35.31 8.87
CA TYR A 572 -24.94 33.98 8.59
C TYR A 572 -25.50 33.92 7.15
N SER A 573 -25.35 32.76 6.50
CA SER A 573 -26.29 32.18 5.51
C SER A 573 -25.92 30.70 5.35
N VAL A 574 -26.62 29.73 5.95
CA VAL A 574 -27.88 29.08 5.53
C VAL A 574 -27.89 28.69 4.04
N GLY A 575 -27.89 27.39 3.80
CA GLY A 575 -27.95 26.73 2.48
C GLY A 575 -27.73 25.22 2.64
N THR A 576 -28.68 24.53 3.26
CA THR A 576 -29.52 23.46 2.66
C THR A 576 -28.89 22.07 2.63
N GLY A 577 -29.24 21.28 3.65
CA GLY A 577 -29.65 19.88 3.57
C GLY A 577 -28.77 18.93 2.78
N VAL A 578 -27.75 18.39 3.43
CA VAL A 578 -27.20 17.07 3.08
C VAL A 578 -27.74 16.13 4.15
N ASP A 579 -28.49 15.12 3.73
CA ASP A 579 -29.03 14.07 4.59
C ASP A 579 -27.86 13.32 5.25
N GLU A 580 -27.50 13.73 6.46
CA GLU A 580 -26.63 13.00 7.37
C GLU A 580 -27.43 11.86 8.02
N ASP A 581 -27.78 10.83 7.24
CA ASP A 581 -28.42 9.60 7.76
C ASP A 581 -28.20 8.42 6.77
N ASP A 582 -26.96 8.21 6.34
CA ASP A 582 -26.54 6.95 5.67
C ASP A 582 -25.32 6.35 6.38
N ASP A 583 -25.40 6.28 7.72
CA ASP A 583 -24.55 5.42 8.53
C ASP A 583 -24.93 3.95 8.22
N PHE A 584 -24.25 3.39 7.22
CA PHE A 584 -24.23 1.95 7.02
C PHE A 584 -23.58 1.34 8.28
N ASP A 585 -24.34 0.53 9.01
CA ASP A 585 -23.78 -0.51 9.89
C ASP A 585 -22.95 -1.48 9.03
N ASP A 586 -21.80 -1.01 8.57
CA ASP A 586 -20.88 -1.70 7.71
C ASP A 586 -20.21 -2.80 8.51
N GLU A 587 -20.02 -3.97 7.88
CA GLU A 587 -19.49 -5.16 8.52
C GLU A 587 -18.17 -4.85 9.27
N VAL A 588 -18.26 -4.63 10.58
CA VAL A 588 -17.22 -5.04 11.51
C VAL A 588 -17.17 -6.54 11.38
N ILE A 589 -16.23 -7.05 10.60
CA ILE A 589 -16.10 -8.49 10.40
C ILE A 589 -15.54 -9.05 11.69
N VAL A 590 -16.42 -9.37 12.63
CA VAL A 590 -16.14 -10.29 13.72
C VAL A 590 -15.95 -11.66 13.06
N PHE A 591 -14.72 -11.90 12.62
CA PHE A 591 -14.28 -13.20 12.13
C PHE A 591 -14.42 -14.20 13.27
N GLN A 592 -15.51 -14.96 13.27
CA GLN A 592 -15.60 -16.19 14.05
C GLN A 592 -15.07 -17.34 13.18
N PRO A 593 -13.99 -18.03 13.57
CA PRO A 593 -13.50 -19.18 12.83
C PRO A 593 -14.61 -20.22 12.68
N SER A 594 -14.67 -20.89 11.53
CA SER A 594 -15.60 -21.99 11.30
C SER A 594 -15.48 -23.02 12.44
N PRO A 595 -16.59 -23.63 12.93
CA PRO A 595 -16.57 -24.60 14.03
C PRO A 595 -15.74 -25.89 13.79
N GLY A 596 -15.05 -26.00 12.65
CA GLY A 596 -14.36 -27.23 12.22
C GLY A 596 -13.01 -27.54 12.87
N LEU A 597 -12.53 -26.76 13.84
CA LEU A 597 -11.25 -27.02 14.53
C LEU A 597 -11.26 -26.78 16.05
N ARG A 598 -12.45 -26.69 16.68
CA ARG A 598 -12.56 -26.72 18.15
C ARG A 598 -12.83 -28.15 18.62
N GLY A 599 -11.75 -28.86 18.89
CA GLY A 599 -11.75 -30.12 19.62
C GLY A 599 -10.31 -30.55 19.83
N MET A 600 -9.99 -30.95 21.06
CA MET A 600 -8.68 -31.41 21.55
C MET A 600 -7.74 -30.32 22.09
N SER A 601 -8.19 -29.65 23.15
CA SER A 601 -7.29 -29.30 24.25
C SER A 601 -7.64 -30.22 25.41
N GLU A 602 -6.89 -31.31 25.56
CA GLU A 602 -6.51 -31.87 26.86
C GLU A 602 -5.45 -32.95 26.67
N ASN A 603 -4.36 -32.80 27.44
CA ASN A 603 -3.21 -33.68 27.64
C ASN A 603 -3.22 -35.04 26.93
N GLN A 604 -2.34 -35.23 25.94
CA GLN A 604 -1.50 -36.43 25.83
C GLN A 604 -0.39 -36.28 24.78
N SER A 605 0.65 -37.06 25.02
CA SER A 605 2.01 -37.04 24.50
C SER A 605 2.17 -37.20 22.98
N THR A 606 3.26 -36.60 22.50
CA THR A 606 3.96 -36.76 21.22
C THR A 606 3.60 -38.01 20.41
N LYS A 607 3.01 -37.82 19.23
CA LYS A 607 3.22 -38.67 18.04
C LYS A 607 2.85 -37.91 16.76
N LEU A 608 3.84 -37.75 15.88
CA LEU A 608 3.67 -37.25 14.52
C LEU A 608 2.67 -38.13 13.76
N TYR A 609 1.61 -37.52 13.24
CA TYR A 609 0.94 -38.00 12.03
C TYR A 609 0.79 -36.84 11.05
N GLY A 610 1.48 -36.97 9.92
CA GLY A 610 1.49 -36.00 8.84
C GLY A 610 0.14 -35.95 8.12
N ILE A 611 -0.38 -34.73 7.95
CA ILE A 611 -1.43 -34.44 6.98
C ILE A 611 -0.82 -33.50 5.94
N ARG A 612 -0.82 -33.98 4.69
CA ARG A 612 -0.32 -33.31 3.49
C ARG A 612 -1.02 -31.97 3.29
N SER A 613 -0.30 -30.87 3.45
CA SER A 613 -0.61 -29.55 2.86
C SER A 613 0.47 -29.15 1.85
N SER A 614 0.86 -30.12 1.00
CA SER A 614 1.73 -29.87 -0.15
C SER A 614 0.89 -29.33 -1.31
N PHE A 615 1.29 -28.18 -1.85
CA PHE A 615 0.75 -27.48 -3.03
C PHE A 615 -0.44 -26.53 -2.82
N GLY A 616 -0.22 -25.48 -2.02
CA GLY A 616 -1.10 -24.30 -1.94
C GLY A 616 -0.47 -22.97 -2.36
N PHE A 617 0.86 -22.86 -2.41
CA PHE A 617 1.55 -21.56 -2.54
C PHE A 617 1.88 -21.15 -3.99
N ALA A 618 2.01 -22.08 -4.94
CA ALA A 618 2.46 -21.75 -6.29
C ALA A 618 1.41 -21.04 -7.17
N SER A 619 0.12 -21.15 -6.83
CA SER A 619 -0.98 -20.54 -7.62
C SER A 619 -1.18 -19.06 -7.34
N TRP A 620 -0.84 -18.57 -6.14
CA TRP A 620 -1.04 -17.17 -5.75
C TRP A 620 0.14 -16.27 -6.15
N TRP A 621 1.34 -16.84 -6.32
CA TRP A 621 2.48 -16.10 -6.87
C TRP A 621 2.28 -15.71 -8.35
N LYS A 622 1.42 -16.40 -9.10
CA LYS A 622 1.05 -15.99 -10.47
C LYS A 622 0.07 -14.81 -10.52
N CYS A 623 -0.67 -14.54 -9.45
CA CYS A 623 -1.59 -13.39 -9.36
C CYS A 623 -0.94 -12.12 -8.77
N LEU A 624 0.34 -12.19 -8.40
CA LEU A 624 1.18 -11.04 -8.01
C LEU A 624 2.02 -10.50 -9.19
N GLN A 625 1.72 -10.92 -10.41
CA GLN A 625 2.27 -10.39 -11.65
C GLN A 625 1.10 -9.94 -12.54
N PRO A 626 1.17 -8.79 -13.24
CA PRO A 626 0.32 -8.60 -14.41
C PRO A 626 0.65 -9.71 -15.41
N SER A 627 -0.39 -10.34 -15.96
CA SER A 627 -0.30 -11.44 -16.91
C SER A 627 0.69 -11.14 -18.04
N SER A 628 1.77 -11.92 -18.12
CA SER A 628 2.48 -12.11 -19.38
C SER A 628 1.72 -13.17 -20.16
N SER A 629 1.23 -12.79 -21.33
CA SER A 629 0.59 -13.65 -22.31
C SER A 629 1.57 -14.69 -22.82
N GLU A 630 1.26 -15.97 -22.58
CA GLU A 630 1.64 -17.05 -23.50
C GLU A 630 0.48 -18.06 -23.51
N SER A 631 -0.21 -18.03 -24.64
CA SER A 631 -1.18 -19.00 -25.12
C SER A 631 -0.54 -20.38 -25.22
N ASP A 632 -1.11 -21.36 -24.53
CA ASP A 632 -1.51 -22.66 -25.08
C ASP A 632 -1.90 -23.63 -23.96
N LEU A 633 -3.08 -24.24 -24.12
CA LEU A 633 -3.41 -25.67 -23.87
C LEU A 633 -4.88 -25.85 -23.47
N THR A 634 -5.67 -25.98 -24.53
CA THR A 634 -6.74 -26.98 -24.75
C THR A 634 -7.21 -27.80 -23.54
N CYS A 635 -8.48 -27.57 -23.22
CA CYS A 635 -9.53 -28.51 -22.79
C CYS A 635 -9.17 -30.01 -22.83
N ARG A 636 -9.17 -30.65 -21.65
CA ARG A 636 -9.85 -31.92 -21.35
C ARG A 636 -10.03 -32.11 -19.86
#